data_AF-A0A371HMR7-F1
#
_entry.id   AF-A0A371HMR7-F1
#
_cell.length_a   1.000
_cell.length_b   1.000
_cell.length_c   1.000
_cell.angle_alpha   90.00
_cell.angle_beta   90.00
_cell.angle_gamma   90.00
#
_symmetry.space_group_name_H-M   'P 1'
#
loop_
_entity.id
_entity.type
_entity.pdbx_description
1 polymer ?
#
loop_
_entity_poly.entity_id
_entity_poly.type
_entity_poly.pdbx_seq_one_letter_code
_entity_poly.pdbx_strand_id
1 'polypeptide(L)'
;MEAEERHMLVEERHMEALRMAEEREEELRCQLAVVKAIVEKLAGSAAAPVVSTQAFWAQPFSEENDQKPIPQNFWEVVIEPFDGMQDPHTHLQAFQTQMYISGGDDQLSCKLFPRTL
;
A
#
# COMPACT_ATOMS: atom_id res chain seq x y z
N MET A 1 7.60 57.19 3.76
CA MET A 1 7.04 56.72 5.04
C MET A 1 6.10 55.54 4.81
N GLU A 2 4.93 55.70 4.16
CA GLU A 2 3.95 54.59 3.98
C GLU A 2 4.49 53.34 3.25
N ALA A 3 5.35 53.49 2.24
CA ALA A 3 5.93 52.36 1.52
C ALA A 3 6.92 51.54 2.37
N GLU A 4 7.69 52.21 3.24
CA GLU A 4 8.63 51.55 4.16
C GLU A 4 7.89 50.83 5.28
N GLU A 5 6.81 51.42 5.81
CA GLU A 5 5.96 50.76 6.82
C GLU A 5 5.31 49.50 6.28
N ARG A 6 4.83 49.52 5.03
CA ARG A 6 4.28 48.34 4.36
C ARG A 6 5.34 47.27 4.13
N HIS A 7 6.55 47.66 3.74
CA HIS A 7 7.66 46.74 3.56
C HIS A 7 8.03 46.06 4.87
N MET A 8 8.16 46.83 5.96
CA MET A 8 8.46 46.31 7.29
C MET A 8 7.40 45.31 7.79
N LEU A 9 6.11 45.59 7.56
CA LEU A 9 5.02 44.68 7.92
C LEU A 9 5.07 43.36 7.14
N VAL A 10 5.47 43.39 5.86
CA VAL A 10 5.61 42.17 5.06
C VAL A 10 6.75 41.31 5.57
N GLU A 11 7.89 41.92 5.91
CA GLU A 11 9.04 41.23 6.49
C GLU A 11 8.70 40.59 7.85
N GLU A 12 7.96 41.31 8.71
CA GLU A 12 7.48 40.78 9.98
C GLU A 12 6.59 39.55 9.79
N ARG A 13 5.61 39.63 8.88
CA ARG A 13 4.72 38.50 8.56
C ARG A 13 5.49 37.33 7.95
N HIS A 14 6.51 37.60 7.15
CA HIS A 14 7.34 36.56 6.55
C HIS A 14 8.15 35.82 7.63
N MET A 15 8.76 36.56 8.56
CA MET A 15 9.49 35.97 9.69
C MET A 15 8.56 35.16 10.60
N GLU A 16 7.34 35.64 10.86
CA GLU A 16 6.36 34.89 11.63
C GLU A 16 5.95 33.58 10.93
N ALA A 17 5.78 33.61 9.61
CA ALA A 17 5.48 32.41 8.83
C ALA A 17 6.64 31.38 8.88
N LEU A 18 7.90 31.83 8.81
CA LEU A 18 9.06 30.95 8.94
C LEU A 18 9.13 30.31 10.33
N ARG A 19 8.88 31.08 11.39
CA ARG A 19 8.83 30.57 12.77
C ARG A 19 7.74 29.51 12.95
N MET A 20 6.53 29.75 12.43
CA MET A 20 5.46 28.75 12.49
C MET A 20 5.78 27.49 11.68
N ALA A 21 6.48 27.64 10.55
CA ALA A 21 6.91 26.50 9.74
C ALA A 21 7.95 25.66 10.47
N GLU A 22 8.91 26.29 11.15
CA GLU A 22 9.92 25.63 11.97
C GLU A 22 9.29 24.86 13.13
N GLU A 23 8.37 25.48 13.89
CA GLU A 23 7.65 24.81 14.98
C GLU A 23 6.88 23.57 14.49
N ARG A 24 6.20 23.68 13.34
CA ARG A 24 5.54 22.53 12.70
C ARG A 24 6.53 21.45 12.29
N GLU A 25 7.70 21.84 11.80
CA GLU A 25 8.73 20.88 11.38
C GLU A 25 9.31 20.12 12.58
N GLU A 26 9.54 20.79 13.71
CA GLU A 26 9.95 20.17 14.95
C GLU A 26 8.88 19.20 15.49
N GLU A 27 7.61 19.59 15.47
CA GLU A 27 6.51 18.72 15.86
C GLU A 27 6.48 17.44 15.00
N LEU A 28 6.64 17.58 13.68
CA LEU A 28 6.72 16.42 12.78
C LEU A 28 7.94 15.54 13.07
N ARG A 29 9.09 16.12 13.42
CA ARG A 29 10.28 15.36 13.82
C ARG A 29 10.04 14.59 15.12
N CYS A 30 9.37 15.20 16.10
CA CYS A 30 8.97 14.54 17.35
C CYS A 30 8.03 13.36 17.07
N GLN A 31 7.00 13.55 16.24
CA GLN A 31 6.09 12.47 15.84
C GLN A 31 6.82 11.33 15.12
N LEU A 32 7.74 11.66 14.21
CA LEU A 32 8.55 10.66 13.51
C LEU A 32 9.44 9.86 14.46
N ALA A 33 10.03 10.51 15.48
CA ALA A 33 10.82 9.83 16.49
C ALA A 33 9.99 8.83 17.30
N VAL A 34 8.74 9.18 17.65
CA VAL A 34 7.81 8.28 18.35
C VAL A 34 7.45 7.08 17.48
N VAL A 35 7.07 7.31 16.21
CA VAL A 35 6.74 6.23 15.27
C VAL A 35 7.93 5.30 15.05
N LYS A 36 9.14 5.86 14.89
CA LYS A 36 10.37 5.10 14.75
C LYS A 36 10.65 4.22 15.97
N ALA A 37 10.51 4.77 17.19
CA ALA A 37 10.71 4.00 18.42
C ALA A 37 9.69 2.86 18.56
N ILE A 38 8.44 3.06 18.13
CA ILE A 38 7.42 1.99 18.12
C ILE A 38 7.82 0.88 17.15
N VAL A 39 8.24 1.23 15.93
CA VAL A 39 8.69 0.27 14.92
C VAL A 39 9.90 -0.54 15.42
N GLU A 40 10.89 0.13 16.00
CA GLU A 40 12.09 -0.53 16.55
C GLU A 40 11.77 -1.43 17.75
N LYS A 41 10.86 -1.01 18.64
CA LYS A 41 10.40 -1.83 19.78
C LYS A 41 9.66 -3.09 19.30
N LEU A 42 8.85 -2.96 18.26
CA LEU A 42 8.18 -4.10 17.63
C LEU A 42 9.19 -5.05 16.97
N ALA A 43 10.29 -4.52 16.43
CA ALA A 43 11.37 -5.32 15.83
C ALA A 43 12.28 -6.01 16.88
N GLY A 44 12.46 -5.43 18.06
CA GLY A 44 13.39 -5.93 19.09
C GLY A 44 12.88 -7.08 19.98
N SER A 45 11.61 -7.49 19.88
CA SER A 45 10.98 -8.48 20.78
C SER A 45 10.92 -9.91 20.24
N ALA A 46 11.50 -10.23 19.08
CA ALA A 46 11.46 -11.58 18.52
C ALA A 46 12.88 -12.14 18.28
N ALA A 47 13.32 -12.99 19.21
CA ALA A 47 14.21 -14.08 18.82
C ALA A 47 13.38 -15.08 17.98
N ALA A 48 13.73 -15.18 16.68
CA ALA A 48 13.27 -16.10 15.63
C ALA A 48 12.20 -15.56 14.64
N PRO A 49 12.24 -16.05 13.38
CA PRO A 49 13.35 -16.01 12.43
C PRO A 49 13.31 -14.70 11.63
N VAL A 50 14.34 -14.47 10.83
CA VAL A 50 14.41 -13.42 9.81
C VAL A 50 13.36 -13.70 8.71
N VAL A 51 12.07 -13.62 9.01
CA VAL A 51 11.05 -13.33 7.99
C VAL A 51 11.01 -11.81 7.89
N SER A 52 12.08 -11.33 7.25
CA SER A 52 12.13 -10.13 6.44
C SER A 52 10.83 -9.31 6.48
N THR A 53 10.82 -8.21 7.23
CA THR A 53 9.80 -7.16 7.10
C THR A 53 9.73 -6.58 5.67
N GLN A 54 10.75 -6.85 4.84
CA GLN A 54 10.74 -6.60 3.41
C GLN A 54 9.86 -7.62 2.63
N ALA A 55 9.65 -8.84 3.14
CA ALA A 55 8.70 -9.79 2.57
C ALA A 55 7.24 -9.35 2.75
N PHE A 56 6.92 -8.62 3.81
CA PHE A 56 5.56 -8.08 4.03
C PHE A 56 5.14 -7.07 2.96
N TRP A 57 6.10 -6.37 2.33
CA TRP A 57 5.84 -5.47 1.19
C TRP A 57 5.97 -6.15 -0.17
N ALA A 58 6.54 -7.35 -0.23
CA ALA A 58 6.75 -8.09 -1.47
C ALA A 58 5.61 -9.08 -1.77
N GLN A 59 4.89 -9.53 -0.73
CA GLN A 59 3.83 -10.52 -0.88
C GLN A 59 2.45 -9.87 -0.69
N PRO A 60 1.65 -9.71 -1.77
CA PRO A 60 0.33 -9.10 -1.69
C PRO A 60 -0.72 -9.99 -1.00
N PHE A 61 -0.37 -11.24 -0.69
CA PHE A 61 -1.27 -12.23 -0.10
C PHE A 61 -0.84 -12.59 1.33
N SER A 62 -1.79 -13.03 2.16
CA SER A 62 -1.48 -13.70 3.42
C SER A 62 -0.67 -14.97 3.15
N GLU A 63 0.10 -15.41 4.14
CA GLU A 63 0.92 -16.62 4.04
C GLU A 63 0.10 -17.89 3.72
N GLU A 64 -1.09 -18.00 4.33
CA GLU A 64 -2.06 -19.06 4.04
C GLU A 64 -2.43 -19.11 2.56
N ASN A 65 -2.71 -17.94 1.99
CA ASN A 65 -2.95 -17.79 0.56
C ASN A 65 -1.68 -18.20 -0.17
N ASP A 66 -0.57 -17.46 -0.05
CA ASP A 66 0.65 -17.67 -0.83
C ASP A 66 1.17 -19.12 -0.85
N GLN A 67 1.15 -19.83 0.28
CA GLN A 67 1.64 -21.20 0.39
C GLN A 67 0.75 -22.25 -0.29
N LYS A 68 -0.52 -21.95 -0.60
CA LYS A 68 -1.39 -22.93 -1.25
C LYS A 68 -0.92 -23.25 -2.67
N PRO A 69 -0.51 -24.48 -2.98
CA PRO A 69 -0.11 -24.82 -4.33
C PRO A 69 -1.31 -24.73 -5.27
N ILE A 70 -1.10 -24.16 -6.46
CA ILE A 70 -2.08 -24.29 -7.56
C ILE A 70 -2.06 -25.77 -7.98
N PRO A 71 -3.20 -26.48 -7.94
CA PRO A 71 -3.22 -27.89 -8.34
C PRO A 71 -2.71 -28.05 -9.78
N GLN A 72 -1.91 -29.09 -10.04
CA GLN A 72 -1.34 -29.32 -11.37
C GLN A 72 -2.39 -29.58 -12.47
N ASN A 73 -3.58 -30.03 -12.08
CA ASN A 73 -4.72 -30.24 -12.97
C ASN A 73 -5.66 -29.02 -13.05
N PHE A 74 -5.31 -27.91 -12.39
CA PHE A 74 -6.07 -26.68 -12.47
C PHE A 74 -5.80 -26.08 -13.84
N TRP A 75 -6.84 -26.03 -14.68
CA TRP A 75 -6.74 -25.41 -15.98
C TRP A 75 -6.38 -23.95 -15.78
N GLU A 76 -5.32 -23.50 -16.44
CA GLU A 76 -4.93 -22.09 -16.46
C GLU A 76 -6.15 -21.25 -16.84
N VAL A 77 -6.38 -20.14 -16.13
CA VAL A 77 -7.57 -19.31 -16.35
C VAL A 77 -7.48 -18.73 -17.77
N VAL A 78 -8.19 -19.34 -18.72
CA VAL A 78 -8.24 -18.90 -20.12
C VAL A 78 -9.38 -17.90 -20.29
N ILE A 79 -9.20 -16.70 -19.75
CA ILE A 79 -10.08 -15.56 -20.05
C ILE A 79 -9.24 -14.46 -20.71
N GLU A 80 -9.91 -13.61 -21.48
CA GLU A 80 -9.28 -12.41 -22.02
C GLU A 80 -8.82 -11.51 -20.85
N PRO A 81 -7.55 -11.05 -20.84
CA PRO A 81 -7.09 -10.10 -19.85
C PRO A 81 -7.88 -8.79 -19.93
N PHE A 82 -8.06 -8.14 -18.78
CA PHE A 82 -8.73 -6.86 -18.71
C PHE A 82 -7.83 -5.78 -19.32
N ASP A 83 -8.30 -5.16 -20.39
CA ASP A 83 -7.58 -4.09 -21.09
C ASP A 83 -7.91 -2.68 -20.57
N GLY A 84 -8.80 -2.59 -19.57
CA GLY A 84 -9.31 -1.32 -19.05
C GLY A 84 -10.41 -0.67 -19.90
N MET A 85 -10.73 -1.22 -21.07
CA MET A 85 -11.80 -0.75 -21.96
C MET A 85 -13.05 -1.64 -21.89
N GLN A 86 -12.87 -2.92 -21.54
CA GLN A 86 -13.97 -3.85 -21.28
C GLN A 86 -14.85 -3.38 -20.10
N ASP A 87 -16.10 -3.83 -20.09
CA ASP A 87 -16.98 -3.65 -18.93
C ASP A 87 -16.47 -4.48 -17.72
N PRO A 88 -16.19 -3.85 -16.56
CA PRO A 88 -15.64 -4.55 -15.39
C PRO A 88 -16.53 -5.69 -14.88
N HIS A 89 -17.86 -5.56 -15.02
CA HIS A 89 -18.79 -6.59 -14.59
C HIS A 89 -18.72 -7.82 -15.50
N THR A 90 -18.60 -7.61 -16.81
CA THR A 90 -18.42 -8.68 -17.80
C THR A 90 -17.11 -9.43 -17.57
N HIS A 91 -16.01 -8.72 -17.32
CA HIS A 91 -14.72 -9.34 -16.98
C HIS A 91 -14.80 -10.19 -15.72
N LEU A 92 -15.38 -9.64 -14.65
CA LEU A 92 -15.57 -10.34 -13.39
C LEU A 92 -16.43 -11.60 -13.56
N GLN A 93 -17.51 -11.51 -14.35
CA GLN A 93 -18.40 -12.64 -14.60
C GLN A 93 -17.69 -13.75 -15.40
N ALA A 94 -16.89 -13.40 -16.40
CA ALA A 94 -16.09 -14.36 -17.17
C ALA A 94 -15.10 -15.10 -16.25
N PHE A 95 -14.41 -14.36 -15.39
CA PHE A 95 -13.51 -14.93 -14.39
C PHE A 95 -14.22 -15.88 -13.43
N GLN A 96 -15.33 -15.44 -12.82
CA GLN A 96 -16.11 -16.26 -11.88
C GLN A 96 -16.63 -17.55 -12.53
N THR A 97 -17.08 -17.46 -13.78
CA THR A 97 -17.54 -18.63 -14.55
C THR A 97 -16.41 -19.63 -14.76
N GLN A 98 -15.21 -19.15 -15.12
CA GLN A 98 -14.04 -20.00 -15.32
C GLN A 98 -13.59 -20.66 -14.01
N MET A 99 -13.59 -19.92 -12.91
CA MET A 99 -13.26 -20.47 -11.58
C MET A 99 -14.25 -21.56 -11.15
N TYR A 100 -15.54 -21.35 -11.38
CA TYR A 100 -16.58 -22.36 -11.08
C TYR A 100 -16.38 -23.65 -11.88
N ILE A 101 -16.14 -23.54 -13.20
CA ILE A 101 -15.91 -24.71 -14.07
C ILE A 101 -14.64 -25.47 -13.66
N SER A 102 -13.60 -24.73 -13.26
CA SER A 102 -12.31 -25.32 -12.87
C SER A 102 -12.30 -25.86 -11.44
N GLY A 103 -13.40 -25.73 -10.70
CA GLY A 103 -13.50 -26.14 -9.29
C GLY A 103 -12.62 -25.30 -8.36
N GLY A 104 -12.34 -24.05 -8.74
CA GLY A 104 -11.54 -23.14 -7.94
C GLY A 104 -12.30 -22.64 -6.71
N ASP A 105 -11.59 -22.52 -5.59
CA ASP A 105 -12.10 -21.90 -4.37
C ASP A 105 -11.70 -20.42 -4.26
N ASP A 106 -12.21 -19.73 -3.24
CA ASP A 106 -11.98 -18.29 -3.02
C ASP A 106 -10.49 -17.95 -2.93
N GLN A 107 -9.72 -18.81 -2.28
CA GLN A 107 -8.29 -18.64 -2.11
C GLN A 107 -7.53 -18.75 -3.44
N LEU A 108 -7.91 -19.70 -4.28
CA LEU A 108 -7.36 -19.82 -5.63
C LEU A 108 -7.81 -18.67 -6.52
N SER A 109 -9.05 -18.19 -6.34
CA SER A 109 -9.62 -17.04 -7.05
C SER A 109 -8.82 -15.78 -6.75
N CYS A 110 -8.53 -15.51 -5.48
CA CYS A 110 -7.70 -14.38 -5.03
C CYS A 110 -6.29 -14.41 -5.65
N LYS A 111 -5.70 -15.60 -5.80
CA LYS A 111 -4.37 -15.75 -6.40
C LYS A 111 -4.33 -15.50 -7.90
N LEU A 112 -5.38 -15.92 -8.61
CA LEU A 112 -5.38 -15.95 -10.06
C LEU A 112 -6.00 -14.71 -10.68
N PHE A 113 -6.91 -14.02 -9.98
CA PHE A 113 -7.55 -12.82 -10.48
C PHE A 113 -6.56 -11.72 -10.90
N PRO A 114 -5.48 -11.40 -10.15
CA PRO A 114 -4.53 -10.37 -10.59
C PRO A 114 -3.78 -10.71 -11.88
N ARG A 115 -3.80 -11.98 -12.34
CA ARG A 115 -3.20 -12.38 -13.61
C ARG A 115 -4.11 -12.10 -14.81
N THR A 116 -5.36 -11.74 -14.56
CA THR A 116 -6.35 -11.40 -15.58
C THR A 116 -6.63 -9.89 -15.64
N LEU A 117 -5.87 -9.09 -14.89
CA LEU A 117 -5.93 -7.63 -14.89
C LEU A 117 -4.79 -7.00 -15.70
#